data_AF-A0A2A1KCV6-F1
#
_entry.id   AF-A0A2A1KCV6-F1
#
_cell.length_a   1.000
_cell.length_b   1.000
_cell.length_c   1.000
_cell.angle_alpha   90.00
_cell.angle_beta   90.00
_cell.angle_gamma   90.00
#
_symmetry.space_group_name_H-M   'P 1'
#
loop_
_entity.id
_entity.type
_entity.pdbx_description
1 polymer ?
#
loop_
_entity_poly.entity_id
_entity_poly.type
_entity_poly.pdbx_seq_one_letter_code
_entity_poly.pdbx_strand_id
1 'polypeptide(L)'
;MDLLIGTLFLILVLIIFTLFTYKAPNGMRAMGALANAAIATFLVEAFNKYVGGEVFGIKFLEELGDAAGGLGGVAAAGLTALAIGVSPVYALVIGAACGGMDLLPGFFAGYLIGYVMKYTEKYVPDGVDLIGSVVLLAPLARLIAAGLTPVVNNTLLKIGDIIQSSTDTNPIFMGIVLGGIITVVGTAPLSSMALTALLGLTGIPMAIGAMAAFSSAFMNGTLFHRLKLGDRKSTISVSIEPLSQADIVSANPIPIYITNFFGGAAAGLIIALSGMINDATGTATPIAGFLVMFGFNNPMTVVIYGVVMAIVGGLAGWIGSLVFKKYPIVTKQDMIDRGAKDA
;
A
#
# COMPACT_ATOMS: atom_id res chain seq x y z
N MET A 1 20.83 -11.03 -13.01
CA MET A 1 20.49 -9.84 -13.83
C MET A 1 19.11 -9.32 -13.43
N ASP A 2 18.16 -10.21 -13.16
CA ASP A 2 16.77 -9.88 -12.79
C ASP A 2 16.66 -9.16 -11.44
N LEU A 3 17.48 -9.56 -10.44
CA LEU A 3 17.56 -8.87 -9.15
C LEU A 3 17.94 -7.38 -9.29
N LEU A 4 18.91 -7.08 -10.17
CA LEU A 4 19.36 -5.70 -10.40
C LEU A 4 18.27 -4.91 -11.12
N ILE A 5 17.66 -5.50 -12.15
CA ILE A 5 16.59 -4.86 -12.93
C ILE A 5 15.40 -4.56 -12.03
N GLY A 6 14.87 -5.54 -11.32
CA GLY A 6 13.71 -5.32 -10.45
C GLY A 6 14.01 -4.31 -9.33
N THR A 7 15.20 -4.34 -8.73
CA THR A 7 15.57 -3.35 -7.69
C THR A 7 15.59 -1.94 -8.28
N LEU A 8 16.10 -1.79 -9.50
CA LEU A 8 16.11 -0.52 -10.22
C LEU A 8 14.69 -0.05 -10.54
N PHE A 9 13.80 -0.96 -10.94
CA PHE A 9 12.36 -0.66 -11.13
C PHE A 9 11.69 -0.23 -9.82
N LEU A 10 11.95 -0.91 -8.70
CA LEU A 10 11.42 -0.51 -7.40
C LEU A 10 11.89 0.91 -7.06
N ILE A 11 13.18 1.19 -7.14
CA ILE A 11 13.74 2.53 -6.87
C ILE A 11 13.12 3.58 -7.80
N LEU A 12 13.00 3.28 -9.09
CA LEU A 12 12.39 4.18 -10.07
C LEU A 12 10.95 4.53 -9.69
N VAL A 13 10.17 3.52 -9.30
CA VAL A 13 8.77 3.72 -8.93
C VAL A 13 8.64 4.51 -7.63
N LEU A 14 9.49 4.24 -6.62
CA LEU A 14 9.54 5.05 -5.39
C LEU A 14 9.88 6.51 -5.68
N ILE A 15 10.81 6.77 -6.62
CA ILE A 15 11.14 8.12 -7.09
C ILE A 15 9.93 8.76 -7.77
N ILE A 16 9.22 8.04 -8.65
CA ILE A 16 8.03 8.56 -9.33
C ILE A 16 6.96 8.97 -8.33
N PHE A 17 6.64 8.12 -7.33
CA PHE A 17 5.64 8.46 -6.32
C PHE A 17 6.08 9.63 -5.42
N THR A 18 7.36 9.68 -5.06
CA THR A 18 7.93 10.81 -4.32
C THR A 18 7.79 12.11 -5.13
N LEU A 19 8.19 12.10 -6.40
CA LEU A 19 8.08 13.25 -7.29
C LEU A 19 6.62 13.64 -7.53
N PHE A 20 5.73 12.67 -7.68
CA PHE A 20 4.30 12.92 -7.81
C PHE A 20 3.76 13.62 -6.57
N THR A 21 4.09 13.12 -5.38
CA THR A 21 3.67 13.70 -4.09
C THR A 21 4.08 15.18 -3.99
N TYR A 22 5.31 15.52 -4.40
CA TYR A 22 5.87 16.86 -4.23
C TYR A 22 5.60 17.84 -5.38
N LYS A 23 5.60 17.37 -6.63
CA LYS A 23 5.57 18.22 -7.82
C LYS A 23 4.24 18.20 -8.55
N ALA A 24 3.44 17.15 -8.39
CA ALA A 24 2.17 17.09 -9.08
C ALA A 24 1.13 18.02 -8.40
N PRO A 25 0.29 18.72 -9.18
CA PRO A 25 -0.82 19.50 -8.64
C PRO A 25 -1.69 18.65 -7.70
N ASN A 26 -1.94 19.12 -6.47
CA ASN A 26 -2.66 18.34 -5.44
C ASN A 26 -2.07 16.92 -5.17
N GLY A 27 -0.79 16.68 -5.49
CA GLY A 27 -0.15 15.36 -5.39
C GLY A 27 -0.27 14.75 -4.00
N MET A 28 0.03 15.50 -2.94
CA MET A 28 -0.13 15.05 -1.55
C MET A 28 -1.57 14.61 -1.22
N ARG A 29 -2.58 15.38 -1.64
CA ARG A 29 -4.00 15.06 -1.38
C ARG A 29 -4.44 13.82 -2.16
N ALA A 30 -4.01 13.70 -3.41
CA ALA A 30 -4.25 12.51 -4.23
C ALA A 30 -3.61 11.27 -3.60
N MET A 31 -2.37 11.36 -3.10
CA MET A 31 -1.71 10.25 -2.42
C MET A 31 -2.40 9.84 -1.11
N GLY A 32 -2.90 10.81 -0.33
CA GLY A 32 -3.75 10.51 0.83
C GLY A 32 -5.07 9.82 0.43
N ALA A 33 -5.67 10.21 -0.69
CA ALA A 33 -6.86 9.54 -1.22
C ALA A 33 -6.59 8.10 -1.67
N LEU A 34 -5.41 7.84 -2.24
CA LEU A 34 -4.97 6.50 -2.60
C LEU A 34 -4.87 5.58 -1.37
N ALA A 35 -4.30 6.10 -0.28
CA ALA A 35 -4.24 5.41 1.00
C ALA A 35 -5.65 5.09 1.53
N ASN A 36 -6.54 6.08 1.53
CA ASN A 36 -7.93 5.92 1.98
C ASN A 36 -8.68 4.88 1.13
N ALA A 37 -8.43 4.83 -0.17
CA ALA A 37 -8.99 3.82 -1.05
C ALA A 37 -8.54 2.41 -0.66
N ALA A 38 -7.25 2.22 -0.40
CA ALA A 38 -6.73 0.91 0.00
C ALA A 38 -7.29 0.45 1.35
N ILE A 39 -7.49 1.37 2.29
CA ILE A 39 -8.17 1.08 3.57
C ILE A 39 -9.62 0.69 3.34
N ALA A 40 -10.34 1.40 2.46
CA ALA A 40 -11.74 1.13 2.17
C ALA A 40 -11.99 -0.19 1.40
N THR A 41 -10.96 -0.73 0.73
CA THR A 41 -11.09 -1.93 -0.11
C THR A 41 -10.23 -3.08 0.41
N PHE A 42 -8.92 -3.02 0.23
CA PHE A 42 -7.99 -4.13 0.50
C PHE A 42 -7.88 -4.46 1.98
N LEU A 43 -7.96 -3.46 2.87
CA LEU A 43 -7.98 -3.75 4.31
C LEU A 43 -9.28 -4.46 4.71
N VAL A 44 -10.42 -4.04 4.14
CA VAL A 44 -11.72 -4.70 4.37
C VAL A 44 -11.69 -6.12 3.83
N GLU A 45 -11.16 -6.33 2.63
CA GLU A 45 -10.92 -7.66 2.06
C GLU A 45 -10.08 -8.50 3.02
N ALA A 46 -8.94 -7.99 3.47
CA ALA A 46 -8.01 -8.79 4.24
C ALA A 46 -8.59 -9.29 5.57
N PHE A 47 -9.35 -8.45 6.27
CA PHE A 47 -10.00 -8.82 7.52
C PHE A 47 -11.24 -9.69 7.32
N ASN A 48 -12.09 -9.39 6.35
CA ASN A 48 -13.36 -10.11 6.21
C ASN A 48 -13.18 -11.41 5.44
N LYS A 49 -12.39 -11.41 4.36
CA LYS A 49 -12.11 -12.60 3.56
C LYS A 49 -11.17 -13.55 4.27
N TYR A 50 -9.91 -13.17 4.44
CA TYR A 50 -8.91 -14.11 4.93
C TYR A 50 -9.09 -14.42 6.42
N VAL A 51 -9.31 -13.41 7.26
CA VAL A 51 -9.48 -13.65 8.70
C VAL A 51 -10.89 -14.18 9.00
N GLY A 52 -11.94 -13.44 8.64
CA GLY A 52 -13.33 -13.81 8.92
C GLY A 52 -13.83 -15.05 8.16
N GLY A 53 -13.57 -15.09 6.85
CA GLY A 53 -14.01 -16.15 5.95
C GLY A 53 -13.14 -17.39 6.06
N GLU A 54 -11.87 -17.30 5.71
CA GLU A 54 -11.00 -18.47 5.57
C GLU A 54 -10.53 -19.02 6.93
N VAL A 55 -10.10 -18.16 7.87
CA VAL A 55 -9.62 -18.62 9.19
C VAL A 55 -10.78 -18.97 10.14
N PHE A 56 -11.81 -18.13 10.22
CA PHE A 56 -12.95 -18.37 11.12
C PHE A 56 -14.12 -19.14 10.48
N GLY A 57 -14.08 -19.40 9.17
CA GLY A 57 -15.08 -20.20 8.46
C GLY A 57 -16.41 -19.50 8.18
N ILE A 58 -16.46 -18.16 8.23
CA ILE A 58 -17.71 -17.39 8.06
C ILE A 58 -17.87 -16.94 6.62
N LYS A 59 -18.58 -17.74 5.80
CA LYS A 59 -18.78 -17.49 4.37
C LYS A 59 -19.33 -16.09 4.02
N PHE A 60 -20.22 -15.53 4.85
CA PHE A 60 -20.73 -14.17 4.65
C PHE A 60 -19.61 -13.11 4.66
N LEU A 61 -18.61 -13.28 5.54
CA LEU A 61 -17.47 -12.37 5.62
C LEU A 61 -16.52 -12.56 4.42
N GLU A 62 -16.41 -13.79 3.92
CA GLU A 62 -15.70 -14.09 2.68
C GLU A 62 -16.27 -13.30 1.49
N GLU A 63 -17.58 -13.40 1.27
CA GLU A 63 -18.28 -12.68 0.20
C GLU A 63 -18.20 -11.16 0.37
N LEU A 64 -18.29 -10.66 1.61
CA LEU A 64 -18.09 -9.24 1.92
C LEU A 64 -16.68 -8.77 1.57
N GLY A 65 -15.67 -9.57 1.92
CA GLY A 65 -14.27 -9.25 1.65
C GLY A 65 -13.97 -9.23 0.15
N ASP A 66 -14.44 -10.23 -0.60
CA ASP A 66 -14.32 -10.28 -2.07
C ASP A 66 -14.98 -9.07 -2.73
N ALA A 67 -16.19 -8.71 -2.29
CA ALA A 67 -16.91 -7.56 -2.80
C ALA A 67 -16.13 -6.25 -2.55
N ALA A 68 -15.57 -6.07 -1.35
CA ALA A 68 -14.78 -4.89 -1.02
C ALA A 68 -13.46 -4.83 -1.80
N GLY A 69 -12.75 -5.95 -1.90
CA GLY A 69 -11.48 -6.07 -2.64
C GLY A 69 -11.63 -5.72 -4.13
N GLY A 70 -12.71 -6.20 -4.76
CA GLY A 70 -13.02 -5.94 -6.17
C GLY A 70 -13.35 -4.48 -6.50
N LEU A 71 -13.53 -3.62 -5.50
CA LEU A 71 -13.81 -2.19 -5.66
C LEU A 71 -12.56 -1.30 -5.58
N GLY A 72 -11.35 -1.89 -5.55
CA GLY A 72 -10.08 -1.15 -5.45
C GLY A 72 -9.95 0.04 -6.41
N GLY A 73 -10.16 -0.20 -7.70
CA GLY A 73 -10.11 0.86 -8.73
C GLY A 73 -11.23 1.88 -8.60
N VAL A 74 -12.42 1.47 -8.15
CA VAL A 74 -13.57 2.36 -7.91
C VAL A 74 -13.27 3.35 -6.79
N ALA A 75 -12.83 2.82 -5.65
CA ALA A 75 -12.48 3.62 -4.49
C ALA A 75 -11.31 4.56 -4.81
N ALA A 76 -10.25 4.05 -5.46
CA ALA A 76 -9.08 4.84 -5.80
C ALA A 76 -9.42 5.98 -6.76
N ALA A 77 -10.18 5.71 -7.82
CA ALA A 77 -10.56 6.73 -8.79
C ALA A 77 -11.49 7.78 -8.17
N GLY A 78 -12.52 7.36 -7.44
CA GLY A 78 -13.50 8.26 -6.84
C GLY A 78 -12.92 9.13 -5.73
N LEU A 79 -12.20 8.54 -4.77
CA LEU A 79 -11.58 9.30 -3.68
C LEU A 79 -10.50 10.25 -4.18
N THR A 80 -9.74 9.86 -5.21
CA THR A 80 -8.72 10.74 -5.81
C THR A 80 -9.36 11.93 -6.50
N ALA A 81 -10.42 11.72 -7.30
CA ALA A 81 -11.17 12.80 -7.95
C ALA A 81 -11.78 13.77 -6.91
N LEU A 82 -12.37 13.24 -5.83
CA LEU A 82 -12.87 14.04 -4.71
C LEU A 82 -11.75 14.87 -4.06
N ALA A 83 -10.60 14.25 -3.77
CA ALA A 83 -9.49 14.91 -3.09
C ALA A 83 -8.86 16.06 -3.89
N ILE A 84 -8.93 16.01 -5.23
CA ILE A 84 -8.50 17.14 -6.08
C ILE A 84 -9.59 18.20 -6.30
N GLY A 85 -10.81 17.97 -5.79
CA GLY A 85 -11.90 18.94 -5.70
C GLY A 85 -12.99 18.81 -6.76
N VAL A 86 -13.19 17.62 -7.35
CA VAL A 86 -14.33 17.31 -8.23
C VAL A 86 -15.59 17.13 -7.39
N SER A 87 -16.77 17.49 -7.90
CA SER A 87 -18.02 17.26 -7.18
C SER A 87 -18.31 15.75 -6.97
N PRO A 88 -19.02 15.37 -5.89
CA PRO A 88 -19.18 13.96 -5.53
C PRO A 88 -19.86 13.09 -6.59
N VAL A 89 -20.81 13.65 -7.33
CA VAL A 89 -21.54 12.90 -8.36
C VAL A 89 -20.58 12.46 -9.47
N TYR A 90 -19.76 13.37 -9.99
CA TYR A 90 -18.83 13.03 -11.08
C TYR A 90 -17.64 12.21 -10.60
N ALA A 91 -17.17 12.43 -9.37
CA ALA A 91 -16.17 11.56 -8.79
C ALA A 91 -16.66 10.11 -8.70
N LEU A 92 -17.93 9.88 -8.34
CA LEU A 92 -18.53 8.56 -8.38
C LEU A 92 -18.75 8.02 -9.79
N VAL A 93 -19.03 8.86 -10.80
CA VAL A 93 -19.07 8.43 -12.21
C VAL A 93 -17.70 7.92 -12.68
N ILE A 94 -16.64 8.67 -12.38
CA ILE A 94 -15.25 8.28 -12.66
C ILE A 94 -14.87 7.00 -11.90
N GLY A 95 -15.27 6.93 -10.63
CA GLY A 95 -15.13 5.75 -9.78
C GLY A 95 -15.81 4.52 -10.36
N ALA A 96 -17.11 4.60 -10.64
CA ALA A 96 -17.90 3.49 -11.16
C ALA A 96 -17.37 2.98 -12.51
N ALA A 97 -16.89 3.89 -13.37
CA ALA A 97 -16.21 3.52 -14.60
C ALA A 97 -14.96 2.66 -14.36
N CYS A 98 -14.36 2.76 -13.17
CA CYS A 98 -13.18 2.00 -12.77
C CYS A 98 -13.48 0.61 -12.16
N GLY A 99 -14.72 0.10 -12.26
CA GLY A 99 -15.13 -1.20 -11.70
C GLY A 99 -14.31 -2.41 -12.16
N GLY A 100 -13.81 -3.22 -11.22
CA GLY A 100 -12.98 -4.40 -11.54
C GLY A 100 -11.59 -4.06 -12.09
N MET A 101 -11.08 -2.86 -11.81
CA MET A 101 -9.67 -2.50 -12.02
C MET A 101 -8.95 -2.34 -10.68
N ASP A 102 -7.63 -2.40 -10.70
CA ASP A 102 -6.81 -2.28 -9.51
C ASP A 102 -6.70 -0.84 -9.01
N LEU A 103 -6.18 -0.71 -7.79
CA LEU A 103 -6.00 0.55 -7.07
C LEU A 103 -5.19 1.60 -7.86
N LEU A 104 -4.05 1.20 -8.43
CA LEU A 104 -3.15 2.11 -9.15
C LEU A 104 -3.71 2.59 -10.51
N PRO A 105 -4.23 1.73 -11.40
CA PRO A 105 -4.94 2.18 -12.59
C PRO A 105 -6.11 3.12 -12.27
N GLY A 106 -6.91 2.78 -11.25
CA GLY A 106 -8.01 3.62 -10.79
C GLY A 106 -7.52 4.98 -10.28
N PHE A 107 -6.47 5.01 -9.48
CA PHE A 107 -5.83 6.24 -9.00
C PHE A 107 -5.45 7.20 -10.12
N PHE A 108 -4.71 6.73 -11.13
CA PHE A 108 -4.28 7.58 -12.23
C PHE A 108 -5.45 8.03 -13.10
N ALA A 109 -6.46 7.17 -13.33
CA ALA A 109 -7.67 7.58 -14.04
C ALA A 109 -8.45 8.65 -13.26
N GLY A 110 -8.63 8.47 -11.95
CA GLY A 110 -9.26 9.45 -11.07
C GLY A 110 -8.53 10.78 -11.04
N TYR A 111 -7.20 10.75 -10.99
CA TYR A 111 -6.37 11.94 -11.03
C TYR A 111 -6.47 12.68 -12.36
N LEU A 112 -6.25 11.98 -13.49
CA LEU A 112 -6.22 12.61 -14.82
C LEU A 112 -7.61 13.09 -15.25
N ILE A 113 -8.63 12.22 -15.17
CA ILE A 113 -9.99 12.57 -15.57
C ILE A 113 -10.62 13.53 -14.56
N GLY A 114 -10.29 13.43 -13.28
CA GLY A 114 -10.79 14.39 -12.30
C GLY A 114 -10.30 15.82 -12.59
N TYR A 115 -9.09 16.01 -13.11
CA TYR A 115 -8.65 17.34 -13.57
C TYR A 115 -9.41 17.82 -14.81
N VAL A 116 -9.70 16.92 -15.75
CA VAL A 116 -10.56 17.24 -16.91
C VAL A 116 -11.95 17.67 -16.42
N MET A 117 -12.54 16.92 -15.50
CA MET A 117 -13.84 17.22 -14.91
C MET A 117 -13.85 18.57 -14.19
N LYS A 118 -12.88 18.78 -13.29
CA LYS A 118 -12.75 20.04 -12.54
C LYS A 118 -12.63 21.27 -13.45
N TYR A 119 -12.00 21.10 -14.61
CA TYR A 119 -11.95 22.16 -15.61
C TYR A 119 -13.32 22.34 -16.30
N THR A 120 -13.97 21.25 -16.71
CA THR A 120 -15.29 21.27 -17.37
C THR A 120 -16.39 21.87 -16.50
N GLU A 121 -16.45 21.54 -15.19
CA GLU A 121 -17.42 22.10 -14.23
C GLU A 121 -17.42 23.63 -14.20
N LYS A 122 -16.29 24.26 -14.54
CA LYS A 122 -16.17 25.73 -14.54
C LYS A 122 -16.88 26.39 -15.72
N TYR A 123 -17.13 25.66 -16.81
CA TYR A 123 -17.61 26.21 -18.07
C TYR A 123 -18.95 25.64 -18.54
N VAL A 124 -19.44 24.56 -17.93
CA VAL A 124 -20.67 23.87 -18.35
C VAL A 124 -21.79 24.12 -17.33
N PRO A 125 -23.02 24.45 -17.76
CA PRO A 125 -24.17 24.59 -16.87
C PRO A 125 -24.55 23.27 -16.19
N ASP A 126 -25.10 23.38 -14.97
CA ASP A 126 -25.63 22.25 -14.21
C ASP A 126 -26.63 21.43 -15.07
N GLY A 127 -26.44 20.12 -15.11
CA GLY A 127 -27.28 19.17 -15.86
C GLY A 127 -26.76 18.80 -17.26
N VAL A 128 -26.22 19.74 -18.04
CA VAL A 128 -25.53 19.41 -19.31
C VAL A 128 -24.21 18.68 -19.02
N ASP A 129 -23.56 19.10 -17.94
CA ASP A 129 -22.34 18.47 -17.41
C ASP A 129 -22.59 17.02 -16.94
N LEU A 130 -23.82 16.69 -16.53
CA LEU A 130 -24.21 15.32 -16.14
C LEU A 130 -24.27 14.35 -17.33
N ILE A 131 -24.88 14.76 -18.45
CA ILE A 131 -24.94 13.89 -19.63
C ILE A 131 -23.55 13.80 -20.29
N GLY A 132 -22.82 14.91 -20.36
CA GLY A 132 -21.44 14.93 -20.86
C GLY A 132 -20.48 14.06 -20.05
N SER A 133 -20.56 14.11 -18.72
CA SER A 133 -19.75 13.27 -17.84
C SER A 133 -20.06 11.78 -17.97
N VAL A 134 -21.33 11.39 -18.09
CA VAL A 134 -21.70 9.98 -18.27
C VAL A 134 -21.29 9.45 -19.66
N VAL A 135 -21.49 10.24 -20.72
CA VAL A 135 -21.24 9.79 -22.09
C VAL A 135 -19.76 9.87 -22.47
N LEU A 136 -19.00 10.84 -21.95
CA LEU A 136 -17.60 11.05 -22.33
C LEU A 136 -16.63 10.68 -21.20
N LEU A 137 -16.86 11.12 -19.96
CA LEU A 137 -15.87 10.93 -18.90
C LEU A 137 -15.80 9.50 -18.40
N ALA A 138 -16.93 8.79 -18.28
CA ALA A 138 -16.90 7.39 -17.88
C ALA A 138 -16.11 6.51 -18.87
N PRO A 139 -16.35 6.56 -20.19
CA PRO A 139 -15.51 5.83 -21.16
C PRO A 139 -14.04 6.26 -21.14
N LEU A 140 -13.74 7.55 -21.00
CA LEU A 140 -12.37 8.05 -20.94
C LEU A 140 -11.63 7.57 -19.67
N ALA A 141 -12.29 7.59 -18.51
CA ALA A 141 -11.75 7.05 -17.27
C ALA A 141 -11.43 5.56 -17.40
N ARG A 142 -12.36 4.80 -17.99
CA ARG A 142 -12.14 3.38 -18.29
C ARG A 142 -10.95 3.17 -19.21
N LEU A 143 -10.87 3.94 -20.30
CA LEU A 143 -9.81 3.83 -21.29
C LEU A 143 -8.43 4.09 -20.67
N ILE A 144 -8.31 5.17 -19.87
CA ILE A 144 -7.06 5.49 -19.17
C ILE A 144 -6.66 4.38 -18.21
N ALA A 145 -7.57 3.94 -17.34
CA ALA A 145 -7.25 2.88 -16.38
C ALA A 145 -6.90 1.57 -17.10
N ALA A 146 -7.67 1.14 -18.10
CA ALA A 146 -7.38 -0.06 -18.88
C ALA A 146 -6.03 0.03 -19.62
N GLY A 147 -5.68 1.21 -20.14
CA GLY A 147 -4.39 1.46 -20.77
C GLY A 147 -3.21 1.44 -19.80
N LEU A 148 -3.44 1.81 -18.53
CA LEU A 148 -2.41 1.82 -17.48
C LEU A 148 -2.26 0.48 -16.75
N THR A 149 -3.30 -0.35 -16.69
CA THR A 149 -3.24 -1.70 -16.10
C THR A 149 -2.03 -2.52 -16.57
N PRO A 150 -1.74 -2.70 -17.88
CA PRO A 150 -0.59 -3.49 -18.30
C PRO A 150 0.74 -2.87 -17.87
N VAL A 151 0.83 -1.53 -17.81
CA VAL A 151 2.05 -0.83 -17.37
C VAL A 151 2.30 -1.10 -15.88
N VAL A 152 1.25 -0.98 -15.06
CA VAL A 152 1.31 -1.26 -13.62
C VAL A 152 1.64 -2.73 -13.36
N ASN A 153 0.92 -3.65 -13.98
CA ASN A 153 1.09 -5.08 -13.74
C ASN A 153 2.48 -5.56 -14.16
N ASN A 154 2.97 -5.14 -15.34
CA ASN A 154 4.33 -5.46 -15.76
C ASN A 154 5.40 -4.86 -14.84
N THR A 155 5.14 -3.69 -14.26
CA THR A 155 6.04 -3.08 -13.28
C THR A 155 6.07 -3.89 -11.98
N LEU A 156 4.91 -4.27 -11.45
CA LEU A 156 4.81 -5.11 -10.26
C LEU A 156 5.44 -6.49 -10.47
N LEU A 157 5.23 -7.11 -11.64
CA LEU A 157 5.87 -8.38 -12.00
C LEU A 157 7.39 -8.26 -12.03
N LYS A 158 7.96 -7.22 -12.65
CA LYS A 158 9.42 -7.01 -12.65
C LYS A 158 9.99 -6.78 -11.25
N ILE A 159 9.23 -6.15 -10.36
CA ILE A 159 9.61 -6.03 -8.95
C ILE A 159 9.51 -7.40 -8.28
N GLY A 160 8.51 -8.19 -8.62
CA GLY A 160 8.30 -9.54 -8.11
C GLY A 160 9.28 -10.60 -8.61
N ASP A 161 9.90 -10.43 -9.78
CA ASP A 161 10.96 -11.32 -10.28
C ASP A 161 12.15 -11.36 -9.30
N ILE A 162 12.41 -10.26 -8.59
CA ILE A 162 13.43 -10.21 -7.52
C ILE A 162 13.07 -11.19 -6.39
N ILE A 163 11.78 -11.24 -6.04
CA ILE A 163 11.24 -12.05 -4.96
C ILE A 163 11.29 -13.53 -5.37
N GLN A 164 10.79 -13.88 -6.55
CA GLN A 164 10.81 -15.25 -7.06
C GLN A 164 12.24 -15.78 -7.18
N SER A 165 13.15 -15.03 -7.81
CA SER A 165 14.56 -15.44 -7.94
C SER A 165 15.28 -15.60 -6.60
N SER A 166 14.86 -14.90 -5.55
CA SER A 166 15.43 -15.05 -4.21
C SER A 166 14.92 -16.30 -3.46
N THR A 167 13.72 -16.78 -3.82
CA THR A 167 13.05 -17.90 -3.13
C THR A 167 13.79 -19.22 -3.35
N ASP A 168 14.35 -19.41 -4.53
CA ASP A 168 15.00 -20.68 -4.92
C ASP A 168 16.48 -20.78 -4.51
N THR A 169 17.06 -19.72 -3.94
CA THR A 169 18.51 -19.69 -3.66
C THR A 169 18.88 -20.30 -2.31
N ASN A 170 18.42 -19.69 -1.21
CA ASN A 170 18.69 -20.12 0.17
C ASN A 170 17.72 -19.40 1.12
N PRO A 171 17.24 -20.05 2.21
CA PRO A 171 16.39 -19.42 3.22
C PRO A 171 16.88 -18.06 3.75
N ILE A 172 18.19 -17.89 3.95
CA ILE A 172 18.76 -16.63 4.44
C ILE A 172 18.60 -15.51 3.42
N PHE A 173 18.95 -15.79 2.16
CA PHE A 173 18.86 -14.79 1.08
C PHE A 173 17.41 -14.44 0.77
N MET A 174 16.53 -15.46 0.73
CA MET A 174 15.08 -15.30 0.61
C MET A 174 14.55 -14.38 1.73
N GLY A 175 14.87 -14.69 2.99
CA GLY A 175 14.39 -13.90 4.14
C GLY A 175 14.78 -12.42 4.07
N ILE A 176 16.03 -12.14 3.71
CA ILE A 176 16.55 -10.77 3.59
C ILE A 176 15.87 -10.01 2.45
N VAL A 177 15.84 -10.59 1.25
CA VAL A 177 15.32 -9.94 0.04
C VAL A 177 13.81 -9.77 0.14
N LEU A 178 13.10 -10.85 0.47
CA LEU A 178 11.66 -10.89 0.50
C LEU A 178 11.11 -10.05 1.66
N GLY A 179 11.70 -10.18 2.85
CA GLY A 179 11.34 -9.36 4.01
C GLY A 179 11.61 -7.87 3.76
N GLY A 180 12.78 -7.52 3.22
CA GLY A 180 13.14 -6.13 2.95
C GLY A 180 12.25 -5.50 1.87
N ILE A 181 12.08 -6.17 0.73
CA ILE A 181 11.32 -5.63 -0.41
C ILE A 181 9.83 -5.55 -0.09
N ILE A 182 9.21 -6.60 0.47
CA ILE A 182 7.79 -6.56 0.80
C ILE A 182 7.49 -5.44 1.80
N THR A 183 8.38 -5.24 2.77
CA THR A 183 8.20 -4.17 3.77
C THR A 183 8.30 -2.78 3.15
N VAL A 184 9.22 -2.58 2.21
CA VAL A 184 9.31 -1.32 1.44
C VAL A 184 8.08 -1.13 0.56
N VAL A 185 7.66 -2.15 -0.18
CA VAL A 185 6.49 -2.11 -1.07
C VAL A 185 5.19 -1.88 -0.31
N GLY A 186 5.03 -2.51 0.87
CA GLY A 186 3.85 -2.36 1.71
C GLY A 186 3.79 -1.01 2.44
N THR A 187 4.95 -0.38 2.67
CA THR A 187 5.00 0.98 3.19
C THR A 187 4.80 2.01 2.07
N ALA A 188 5.25 1.69 0.86
CA ALA A 188 5.04 2.47 -0.34
C ALA A 188 3.58 2.35 -0.86
N PRO A 189 3.13 3.29 -1.71
CA PRO A 189 1.80 3.25 -2.33
C PRO A 189 1.67 2.21 -3.45
N LEU A 190 2.27 1.03 -3.28
CA LEU A 190 2.34 -0.04 -4.28
C LEU A 190 1.49 -1.27 -3.96
N SER A 191 1.00 -1.38 -2.72
CA SER A 191 0.27 -2.53 -2.18
C SER A 191 1.10 -3.82 -2.19
N SER A 192 1.65 -4.19 -1.03
CA SER A 192 2.29 -5.50 -0.82
C SER A 192 1.31 -6.67 -1.03
N MET A 193 0.03 -6.48 -0.69
CA MET A 193 -1.02 -7.45 -0.93
C MET A 193 -1.18 -7.76 -2.42
N ALA A 194 -1.30 -6.73 -3.26
CA ALA A 194 -1.43 -6.91 -4.71
C ALA A 194 -0.18 -7.60 -5.30
N LEU A 195 1.02 -7.19 -4.87
CA LEU A 195 2.26 -7.82 -5.33
C LEU A 195 2.32 -9.31 -4.93
N THR A 196 2.03 -9.65 -3.68
CA THR A 196 2.11 -11.04 -3.19
C THR A 196 1.02 -11.93 -3.77
N ALA A 197 -0.17 -11.40 -4.04
CA ALA A 197 -1.24 -12.08 -4.76
C ALA A 197 -0.87 -12.34 -6.23
N LEU A 198 -0.33 -11.33 -6.94
CA LEU A 198 0.10 -11.45 -8.34
C LEU A 198 1.21 -12.49 -8.52
N LEU A 199 2.11 -12.62 -7.53
CA LEU A 199 3.18 -13.62 -7.54
C LEU A 199 2.74 -14.99 -7.04
N GLY A 200 1.51 -15.13 -6.52
CA GLY A 200 1.00 -16.38 -5.97
C GLY A 200 1.83 -16.91 -4.81
N LEU A 201 2.40 -16.03 -3.97
CA LEU A 201 3.27 -16.46 -2.87
C LEU A 201 2.46 -17.24 -1.83
N THR A 202 2.96 -18.43 -1.48
CA THR A 202 2.42 -19.32 -0.43
C THR A 202 3.55 -19.87 0.42
N GLY A 203 3.26 -20.68 1.45
CA GLY A 203 4.26 -21.27 2.33
C GLY A 203 5.13 -20.25 3.05
N ILE A 204 6.44 -20.51 3.11
CA ILE A 204 7.42 -19.68 3.81
C ILE A 204 7.53 -18.25 3.21
N PRO A 205 7.60 -18.06 1.88
CA PRO A 205 7.58 -16.72 1.27
C PRO A 205 6.44 -15.83 1.77
N MET A 206 5.22 -16.36 1.82
CA MET A 206 4.05 -15.59 2.26
C MET A 206 4.08 -15.35 3.78
N ALA A 207 4.56 -16.30 4.57
CA ALA A 207 4.78 -16.12 6.00
C ALA A 207 5.77 -15.00 6.30
N ILE A 208 6.88 -14.92 5.54
CA ILE A 208 7.84 -13.81 5.61
C ILE A 208 7.13 -12.50 5.28
N GLY A 209 6.33 -12.45 4.21
CA GLY A 209 5.60 -11.25 3.81
C GLY A 209 4.64 -10.74 4.89
N ALA A 210 3.83 -11.62 5.46
CA ALA A 210 2.88 -11.29 6.52
C ALA A 210 3.59 -10.82 7.80
N MET A 211 4.61 -11.55 8.25
CA MET A 211 5.29 -11.25 9.52
C MET A 211 6.27 -10.07 9.42
N ALA A 212 6.88 -9.84 8.25
CA ALA A 212 7.66 -8.64 7.99
C ALA A 212 6.75 -7.40 7.90
N ALA A 213 5.57 -7.51 7.30
CA ALA A 213 4.55 -6.46 7.34
C ALA A 213 4.07 -6.19 8.77
N PHE A 214 3.86 -7.23 9.59
CA PHE A 214 3.52 -7.05 11.00
C PHE A 214 4.64 -6.36 11.80
N SER A 215 5.90 -6.73 11.57
CA SER A 215 7.06 -6.05 12.14
C SER A 215 7.12 -4.57 11.72
N SER A 216 6.75 -4.26 10.46
CA SER A 216 6.78 -2.92 9.91
C SER A 216 5.84 -1.94 10.59
N ALA A 217 4.70 -2.41 11.10
CA ALA A 217 3.78 -1.62 11.91
C ALA A 217 4.48 -0.99 13.13
N PHE A 218 5.21 -1.79 13.92
CA PHE A 218 5.95 -1.30 15.10
C PHE A 218 7.15 -0.43 14.72
N MET A 219 7.81 -0.79 13.61
CA MET A 219 8.93 -0.03 13.07
C MET A 219 8.51 1.38 12.64
N ASN A 220 7.46 1.49 11.83
CA ASN A 220 6.94 2.76 11.35
C ASN A 220 6.34 3.58 12.50
N GLY A 221 5.62 2.95 13.42
CA GLY A 221 5.13 3.62 14.64
C GLY A 221 6.24 4.26 15.45
N THR A 222 7.32 3.50 15.72
CA THR A 222 8.48 3.99 16.46
C THR A 222 9.20 5.11 15.71
N LEU A 223 9.39 4.94 14.39
CA LEU A 223 10.08 5.90 13.55
C LEU A 223 9.31 7.23 13.47
N PHE A 224 7.99 7.18 13.22
CA PHE A 224 7.12 8.36 13.15
C PHE A 224 7.09 9.12 14.46
N HIS A 225 6.97 8.40 15.59
CA HIS A 225 6.97 9.02 16.91
C HIS A 225 8.29 9.75 17.20
N ARG A 226 9.41 9.10 16.92
CA ARG A 226 10.75 9.59 17.28
C ARG A 226 11.23 10.72 16.38
N LEU A 227 10.95 10.65 15.08
CA LEU A 227 11.27 11.69 14.12
C LEU A 227 10.21 12.79 14.04
N LYS A 228 9.08 12.65 14.76
CA LYS A 228 7.97 13.61 14.77
C LYS A 228 7.43 13.91 13.36
N LEU A 229 7.29 12.86 12.55
CA LEU A 229 6.82 12.99 11.17
C LEU A 229 5.35 13.41 11.09
N GLY A 230 4.54 13.00 12.07
CA GLY A 230 3.13 13.37 12.19
C GLY A 230 2.71 13.60 13.63
N ASP A 231 1.40 13.80 13.84
CA ASP A 231 0.82 13.90 15.17
C ASP A 231 0.62 12.50 15.80
N ARG A 232 0.05 12.47 17.01
CA ARG A 232 -0.20 11.19 17.70
C ARG A 232 -1.18 10.30 16.92
N LYS A 233 -2.17 10.89 16.25
CA LYS A 233 -3.16 10.13 15.47
C LYS A 233 -2.53 9.49 14.24
N SER A 234 -1.76 10.25 13.46
CA SER A 234 -0.97 9.74 12.34
C SER A 234 0.02 8.66 12.76
N THR A 235 0.68 8.84 13.91
CA THR A 235 1.61 7.82 14.45
C THR A 235 0.90 6.51 14.79
N ILE A 236 -0.28 6.59 15.41
CA ILE A 236 -1.08 5.38 15.70
C ILE A 236 -1.59 4.77 14.38
N SER A 237 -2.07 5.59 13.46
CA SER A 237 -2.59 5.15 12.16
C SER A 237 -1.54 4.38 11.36
N VAL A 238 -0.33 4.92 11.22
CA VAL A 238 0.77 4.24 10.49
C VAL A 238 1.25 2.97 11.22
N SER A 239 1.05 2.89 12.54
CA SER A 239 1.35 1.68 13.31
C SER A 239 0.33 0.57 13.11
N ILE A 240 -0.89 0.92 12.71
CA ILE A 240 -1.95 -0.05 12.40
C ILE A 240 -1.80 -0.48 10.93
N GLU A 241 -1.69 0.51 10.04
CA GLU A 241 -1.58 0.33 8.61
C GLU A 241 -0.61 1.38 8.05
N PRO A 242 0.63 1.02 7.68
CA PRO A 242 1.63 1.94 7.15
C PRO A 242 1.13 2.76 5.96
N LEU A 243 0.29 2.15 5.11
CA LEU A 243 -0.27 2.81 3.94
C LEU A 243 -1.18 3.98 4.31
N SER A 244 -1.74 4.01 5.52
CA SER A 244 -2.65 5.06 5.98
C SER A 244 -2.03 6.47 6.02
N GLN A 245 -0.71 6.57 5.97
CA GLN A 245 0.03 7.84 5.92
C GLN A 245 0.94 7.88 4.68
N ALA A 246 0.47 7.34 3.55
CA ALA A 246 1.24 7.25 2.30
C ALA A 246 1.81 8.59 1.81
N ASP A 247 1.12 9.68 2.11
CA ASP A 247 1.52 11.05 1.83
C ASP A 247 2.77 11.46 2.64
N ILE A 248 2.77 11.25 3.97
CA ILE A 248 3.93 11.50 4.84
C ILE A 248 5.07 10.54 4.49
N VAL A 249 4.73 9.28 4.18
CA VAL A 249 5.71 8.26 3.79
C VAL A 249 6.44 8.67 2.51
N SER A 250 5.67 9.02 1.48
CA SER A 250 6.22 9.45 0.18
C SER A 250 6.94 10.78 0.28
N ALA A 251 6.60 11.61 1.27
CA ALA A 251 7.34 12.82 1.59
C ALA A 251 8.72 12.52 2.22
N ASN A 252 8.89 11.40 2.92
CA ASN A 252 10.12 11.04 3.63
C ASN A 252 10.71 9.69 3.16
N PRO A 253 10.99 9.53 1.86
CA PRO A 253 11.29 8.23 1.29
C PRO A 253 12.59 7.62 1.83
N ILE A 254 13.62 8.44 2.08
CA ILE A 254 14.94 7.95 2.50
C ILE A 254 14.90 7.39 3.93
N PRO A 255 14.48 8.15 4.96
CA PRO A 255 14.40 7.61 6.32
C PRO A 255 13.47 6.40 6.43
N ILE A 256 12.34 6.43 5.72
CA ILE A 256 11.31 5.41 5.86
C ILE A 256 11.70 4.14 5.10
N TYR A 257 11.97 4.21 3.79
CA TYR A 257 12.22 3.01 3.00
C TYR A 257 13.54 2.32 3.36
N ILE A 258 14.58 3.06 3.74
CA ILE A 258 15.83 2.43 4.20
C ILE A 258 15.61 1.69 5.52
N THR A 259 14.95 2.33 6.50
CA THR A 259 14.65 1.67 7.77
C THR A 259 13.76 0.44 7.55
N ASN A 260 12.73 0.58 6.70
CA ASN A 260 11.82 -0.52 6.35
C ASN A 260 12.52 -1.68 5.66
N PHE A 261 13.47 -1.41 4.76
CA PHE A 261 14.24 -2.46 4.11
C PHE A 261 15.06 -3.27 5.11
N PHE A 262 15.84 -2.60 5.97
CA PHE A 262 16.72 -3.30 6.91
C PHE A 262 15.94 -3.98 8.05
N GLY A 263 14.91 -3.31 8.60
CA GLY A 263 14.05 -3.92 9.61
C GLY A 263 13.23 -5.09 9.05
N GLY A 264 12.69 -4.93 7.84
CA GLY A 264 11.99 -5.98 7.10
C GLY A 264 12.89 -7.17 6.77
N ALA A 265 14.14 -6.93 6.34
CA ALA A 265 15.12 -7.97 6.09
C ALA A 265 15.47 -8.77 7.36
N ALA A 266 15.63 -8.09 8.50
CA ALA A 266 15.87 -8.75 9.78
C ALA A 266 14.68 -9.60 10.21
N ALA A 267 13.46 -9.07 10.08
CA ALA A 267 12.23 -9.81 10.33
C ALA A 267 12.11 -11.02 9.41
N GLY A 268 12.28 -10.83 8.10
CA GLY A 268 12.17 -11.90 7.13
C GLY A 268 13.20 -13.00 7.30
N LEU A 269 14.43 -12.68 7.71
CA LEU A 269 15.44 -13.66 8.06
C LEU A 269 15.00 -14.57 9.23
N ILE A 270 14.44 -13.99 10.29
CA ILE A 270 13.95 -14.75 11.45
C ILE A 270 12.84 -15.71 11.03
N ILE A 271 11.92 -15.24 10.18
CA ILE A 271 10.76 -16.02 9.75
C ILE A 271 11.17 -17.11 8.74
N ALA A 272 12.10 -16.83 7.83
CA ALA A 272 12.65 -17.82 6.93
C ALA A 272 13.29 -19.01 7.67
N LEU A 273 13.87 -18.76 8.85
CA LEU A 273 14.48 -19.79 9.71
C LEU A 273 13.50 -20.41 10.71
N SER A 274 12.29 -19.86 10.86
CA SER A 274 11.28 -20.34 11.81
C SER A 274 10.50 -21.58 11.35
N GLY A 275 10.45 -21.81 10.03
CA GLY A 275 9.60 -22.84 9.42
C GLY A 275 8.11 -22.51 9.40
N MET A 276 7.70 -21.28 9.75
CA MET A 276 6.31 -20.86 9.64
C MET A 276 5.85 -20.76 8.18
N ILE A 277 4.57 -21.05 7.95
CA ILE A 277 3.96 -21.07 6.63
C ILE A 277 2.68 -20.23 6.57
N ASN A 278 2.32 -19.79 5.38
CA ASN A 278 1.05 -19.12 5.13
C ASN A 278 0.61 -19.43 3.70
N ASP A 279 -0.52 -20.14 3.55
CA ASP A 279 -1.00 -20.56 2.23
C ASP A 279 -2.13 -19.65 1.69
N ALA A 280 -2.45 -18.57 2.40
CA ALA A 280 -3.34 -17.52 1.90
C ALA A 280 -2.52 -16.44 1.18
N THR A 281 -2.57 -16.46 -0.16
CA THR A 281 -1.90 -15.47 -1.01
C THR A 281 -2.43 -14.06 -0.75
N GLY A 282 -1.59 -13.04 -0.94
CA GLY A 282 -2.02 -11.64 -0.80
C GLY A 282 -2.08 -11.14 0.66
N THR A 283 -1.75 -11.95 1.65
CA THR A 283 -1.93 -11.59 3.07
C THR A 283 -0.75 -10.82 3.68
N ALA A 284 0.04 -10.10 2.86
CA ALA A 284 1.19 -9.29 3.29
C ALA A 284 0.74 -7.92 3.84
N THR A 285 -0.10 -7.96 4.88
CA THR A 285 -0.65 -6.80 5.59
C THR A 285 -0.36 -6.96 7.08
N PRO A 286 -0.10 -5.88 7.85
CA PRO A 286 0.39 -6.01 9.22
C PRO A 286 -0.51 -6.82 10.13
N ILE A 287 -1.73 -6.35 10.40
CA ILE A 287 -2.62 -6.97 11.40
C ILE A 287 -3.33 -8.19 10.81
N ALA A 288 -3.95 -8.05 9.65
CA ALA A 288 -4.67 -9.15 9.03
C ALA A 288 -3.72 -10.31 8.65
N GLY A 289 -2.52 -10.01 8.15
CA GLY A 289 -1.51 -11.02 7.83
C GLY A 289 -1.05 -11.78 9.06
N PHE A 290 -0.82 -11.09 10.18
CA PHE A 290 -0.53 -11.74 11.46
C PHE A 290 -1.66 -12.66 11.93
N LEU A 291 -2.92 -12.23 11.80
CA LEU A 291 -4.07 -13.05 12.18
C LEU A 291 -4.24 -14.28 11.28
N VAL A 292 -3.97 -14.16 9.99
CA VAL A 292 -3.99 -15.27 9.03
C VAL A 292 -3.00 -16.36 9.41
N MET A 293 -1.85 -16.03 10.02
CA MET A 293 -0.87 -17.01 10.46
C MET A 293 -1.45 -18.06 11.43
N PHE A 294 -2.49 -17.73 12.21
CA PHE A 294 -3.15 -18.66 13.12
C PHE A 294 -3.90 -19.78 12.39
N GLY A 295 -4.28 -19.57 11.12
CA GLY A 295 -4.92 -20.61 10.30
C GLY A 295 -3.96 -21.72 9.86
N PHE A 296 -2.65 -21.42 9.78
CA PHE A 296 -1.65 -22.31 9.17
C PHE A 296 -0.56 -22.80 10.13
N ASN A 297 -0.48 -22.24 11.35
CA ASN A 297 0.58 -22.55 12.31
C ASN A 297 0.01 -22.77 13.71
N ASN A 298 0.81 -23.38 14.59
CA ASN A 298 0.43 -23.51 15.99
C ASN A 298 0.24 -22.13 16.64
N PRO A 299 -0.88 -21.87 17.36
CA PRO A 299 -1.17 -20.56 17.95
C PRO A 299 -0.07 -20.02 18.87
N MET A 300 0.57 -20.89 19.66
CA MET A 300 1.66 -20.47 20.54
C MET A 300 2.89 -20.02 19.76
N THR A 301 3.22 -20.71 18.67
CA THR A 301 4.31 -20.32 17.77
C THR A 301 4.03 -18.95 17.15
N VAL A 302 2.81 -18.72 16.66
CA VAL A 302 2.41 -17.42 16.07
C VAL A 302 2.55 -16.30 17.08
N VAL A 303 2.07 -16.49 18.32
CA VAL A 303 2.20 -15.47 19.38
C VAL A 303 3.67 -15.18 19.70
N ILE A 304 4.50 -16.21 19.86
CA ILE A 304 5.93 -16.04 20.17
C ILE A 304 6.62 -15.25 19.06
N TYR A 305 6.46 -15.67 17.79
CA TYR A 305 7.06 -14.96 16.67
C TYR A 305 6.45 -13.57 16.47
N GLY A 306 5.16 -13.37 16.79
CA GLY A 306 4.53 -12.04 16.83
C GLY A 306 5.23 -11.10 17.80
N VAL A 307 5.49 -11.54 19.03
CA VAL A 307 6.23 -10.75 20.03
C VAL A 307 7.65 -10.47 19.54
N VAL A 308 8.34 -11.46 18.98
CA VAL A 308 9.68 -11.27 18.41
C VAL A 308 9.66 -10.25 17.28
N MET A 309 8.69 -10.31 16.37
CA MET A 309 8.56 -9.33 15.28
C MET A 309 8.26 -7.93 15.79
N ALA A 310 7.41 -7.78 16.82
CA ALA A 310 7.16 -6.48 17.43
C ALA A 310 8.43 -5.86 18.04
N ILE A 311 9.26 -6.67 18.70
CA ILE A 311 10.55 -6.23 19.27
C ILE A 311 11.52 -5.85 18.15
N VAL A 312 11.67 -6.70 17.14
CA VAL A 312 12.57 -6.45 16.00
C VAL A 312 12.18 -5.18 15.26
N GLY A 313 10.89 -5.01 14.95
CA GLY A 313 10.36 -3.82 14.31
C GLY A 313 10.58 -2.56 15.15
N GLY A 314 10.23 -2.59 16.44
CA GLY A 314 10.45 -1.48 17.36
C GLY A 314 11.92 -1.08 17.47
N LEU A 315 12.84 -2.05 17.57
CA LEU A 315 14.28 -1.80 17.58
C LEU A 315 14.77 -1.22 16.24
N ALA A 316 14.34 -1.76 15.11
CA ALA A 316 14.70 -1.25 13.79
C ALA A 316 14.24 0.20 13.61
N GLY A 317 13.00 0.52 13.99
CA GLY A 317 12.47 1.89 13.98
C GLY A 317 13.24 2.83 14.90
N TRP A 318 13.65 2.34 16.08
CA TRP A 318 14.49 3.11 17.00
C TRP A 318 15.88 3.39 16.43
N ILE A 319 16.55 2.39 15.87
CA ILE A 319 17.85 2.55 15.20
C ILE A 319 17.73 3.51 14.02
N GLY A 320 16.72 3.34 13.17
CA GLY A 320 16.42 4.25 12.06
C GLY A 320 16.25 5.69 12.54
N SER A 321 15.54 5.91 13.64
CA SER A 321 15.38 7.25 14.23
C SER A 321 16.69 7.88 14.70
N LEU A 322 17.68 7.08 15.11
CA LEU A 322 19.00 7.57 15.49
C LEU A 322 19.85 7.93 14.26
N VAL A 323 19.85 7.04 13.26
CA VAL A 323 20.56 7.23 12.00
C VAL A 323 20.08 8.49 11.27
N PHE A 324 18.76 8.68 11.20
CA PHE A 324 18.15 9.79 10.48
C PHE A 324 17.82 11.01 11.36
N LYS A 325 18.34 11.08 12.59
CA LYS A 325 18.03 12.17 13.55
C LYS A 325 18.33 13.58 13.02
N LYS A 326 19.37 13.71 12.18
CA LYS A 326 19.79 14.99 11.57
C LYS A 326 19.43 15.09 10.08
N TYR A 327 18.70 14.11 9.56
CA TYR A 327 18.31 14.10 8.16
C TYR A 327 17.15 15.10 7.95
N PRO A 328 17.13 15.87 6.84
CA PRO A 328 16.02 16.75 6.54
C PRO A 328 14.74 15.95 6.33
N ILE A 329 13.72 16.22 7.13
CA ILE A 329 12.42 15.57 7.08
C ILE A 329 11.33 16.59 6.77
N VAL A 330 10.23 16.11 6.20
CA VAL A 330 9.01 16.88 5.97
C VAL A 330 7.95 16.37 6.93
N THR A 331 7.51 17.24 7.83
CA THR A 331 6.48 16.89 8.82
C THR A 331 5.09 17.12 8.26
N LYS A 332 4.09 16.53 8.90
CA LYS A 332 2.67 16.79 8.60
C LYS A 332 2.33 18.29 8.64
N GLN A 333 2.91 19.03 9.57
CA GLN A 333 2.70 20.48 9.65
C GLN A 333 3.26 21.20 8.42
N ASP A 334 4.47 20.82 7.96
CA ASP A 334 5.06 21.38 6.75
C ASP A 334 4.19 21.10 5.51
N MET A 335 3.49 19.96 5.48
CA MET A 335 2.57 19.60 4.40
C MET A 335 1.29 20.45 4.44
N ILE A 336 0.73 20.67 5.63
CA ILE A 336 -0.44 21.56 5.84
C ILE A 336 -0.10 22.98 5.39
N ASP A 337 1.07 23.49 5.79
CA ASP A 337 1.55 24.83 5.45
C ASP A 337 1.74 25.01 3.93
N ARG A 338 2.02 23.91 3.21
CA ARG A 338 2.13 23.85 1.74
C ARG A 338 0.80 23.64 1.01
N GLY A 339 -0.33 23.69 1.73
CA GLY A 339 -1.67 23.65 1.14
C GLY A 339 -2.38 22.29 1.20
N ALA A 340 -1.81 21.28 1.88
CA ALA A 340 -2.50 20.02 2.17
C ALA A 340 -3.35 20.15 3.45
N LYS A 341 -4.29 21.12 3.48
CA LYS A 341 -5.08 21.47 4.68
C LYS A 341 -5.93 20.31 5.24
N ASP A 342 -6.15 19.26 4.44
CA ASP A 342 -6.97 18.09 4.78
C ASP A 342 -6.18 16.76 4.84
N ALA A 343 -4.84 16.81 4.79
CA ALA A 343 -3.97 15.62 4.95
C ALA A 343 -3.79 15.25 6.43
#